data_AF-A0A2S8SUP9-F1
#
_entry.id   AF-A0A2S8SUP9-F1
#
_cell.length_a   1.000
_cell.length_b   1.000
_cell.length_c   1.000
_cell.angle_alpha   90.00
_cell.angle_beta   90.00
_cell.angle_gamma   90.00
#
_symmetry.space_group_name_H-M   'P 1'
#
loop_
_entity.id
_entity.type
_entity.pdbx_description
1 polymer ?
#
loop_
_entity_poly.entity_id
_entity_poly.type
_entity_poly.pdbx_seq_one_letter_code
_entity_poly.pdbx_strand_id
1 'polypeptide(L)'
;MPAPRFHPFVRLIFCGIGLVGVSVLLGLLLYAGSALSTPWTGRAPATQLLDLVTRLALPLTVLSYPASLLWMGVCRRKFDGCSFVSLGLRPRRAGANMVRGILTGALSIGFLWLVLWLTGTISVAGWSSSVLENGVLPAIGALFGYALAFFAVGFFEETLFRGTILHNLNAWLGWRGAVALQAVLFALIHLGNVNSTNNESKMAAIGALPSLFLIAVFFALSYRKTGSLWFPIGFHFAWNFCLGCVFSLPVSGIETFKLLDVQTTQNSWFSGGSFGAEGSFYLIPILIALIYTVSKAPDHPQALLDLQLPSRGAEAIAPLQISTDSETEMSEEARESRYSTKFGTSQGFSADTLRELRELQEEREKAQREAVEAARREALVTSSFAPSIVVEVAPQIIKVDAENFDSTKNEAAELPEVQSAPKIVVEPKAAPAPEISTDSAPPVKKKPPAPRW
;
A
#
# COMPACT_ATOMS: atom_id res chain seq x y z
N MET A 1 5.55 -26.68 7.41
CA MET A 1 5.49 -25.84 8.62
C MET A 1 4.13 -26.08 9.30
N PRO A 2 3.98 -25.92 10.62
CA PRO A 2 2.67 -26.06 11.26
C PRO A 2 1.68 -25.01 10.72
N ALA A 3 0.39 -25.36 10.66
CA ALA A 3 -0.64 -24.43 10.22
C ALA A 3 -0.86 -23.29 11.24
N PRO A 4 -1.18 -22.06 10.79
CA PRO A 4 -1.49 -20.95 11.67
C PRO A 4 -2.68 -21.20 12.60
N ARG A 5 -2.63 -20.59 13.78
CA ARG A 5 -3.65 -20.81 14.83
C ARG A 5 -4.99 -20.14 14.54
N PHE A 6 -4.97 -19.01 13.84
CA PHE A 6 -6.14 -18.15 13.60
C PHE A 6 -6.24 -17.69 12.15
N HIS A 7 -7.45 -17.29 11.73
CA HIS A 7 -7.71 -16.68 10.41
C HIS A 7 -6.84 -15.41 10.20
N PRO A 8 -6.34 -15.10 8.99
CA PRO A 8 -5.37 -14.02 8.81
C PRO A 8 -5.86 -12.64 9.28
N PHE A 9 -7.13 -12.32 9.05
CA PHE A 9 -7.76 -11.09 9.56
C PHE A 9 -7.70 -10.98 11.09
N VAL A 10 -7.95 -12.09 11.81
CA VAL A 10 -7.90 -12.13 13.28
C VAL A 10 -6.47 -11.94 13.79
N ARG A 11 -5.47 -12.51 13.09
CA ARG A 11 -4.05 -12.28 13.42
C ARG A 11 -3.65 -10.81 13.25
N LEU A 12 -4.17 -10.13 12.23
CA LEU A 12 -3.95 -8.69 12.03
C LEU A 12 -4.58 -7.85 13.13
N ILE A 13 -5.81 -8.18 13.57
CA ILE A 13 -6.45 -7.51 14.71
C ILE A 13 -5.61 -7.66 15.98
N PHE A 14 -5.18 -8.88 16.34
CA PHE A 14 -4.32 -9.08 17.51
C PHE A 14 -2.98 -8.37 17.39
N CYS A 15 -2.37 -8.34 16.21
CA CYS A 15 -1.12 -7.61 15.98
C CYS A 15 -1.34 -6.10 16.18
N GLY A 16 -2.36 -5.52 15.53
CA GLY A 16 -2.71 -4.11 15.63
C GLY A 16 -3.07 -3.65 17.04
N ILE A 17 -3.86 -4.45 17.79
CA ILE A 17 -4.22 -4.14 19.20
C ILE A 17 -2.96 -4.00 20.07
N GLY A 18 -1.99 -4.90 19.93
CA GLY A 18 -0.75 -4.80 20.71
C GLY A 18 0.18 -3.67 20.25
N LEU A 19 0.19 -3.32 18.96
CA LEU A 19 0.91 -2.13 18.47
C LEU A 19 0.31 -0.84 19.06
N VAL A 20 -1.02 -0.70 19.04
CA VAL A 20 -1.72 0.41 19.71
C VAL A 20 -1.45 0.40 21.22
N GLY A 21 -1.44 -0.80 21.84
CA GLY A 21 -1.11 -0.96 23.26
C GLY A 21 0.29 -0.49 23.63
N VAL A 22 1.31 -0.74 22.79
CA VAL A 22 2.67 -0.21 22.98
C VAL A 22 2.68 1.32 22.91
N SER A 23 2.02 1.92 21.92
CA SER A 23 1.95 3.38 21.77
C SER A 23 1.20 4.05 22.94
N VAL A 24 0.08 3.46 23.39
CA VAL A 24 -0.68 3.95 24.55
C VAL A 24 0.12 3.82 25.84
N LEU A 25 0.82 2.69 26.06
CA LEU A 25 1.68 2.51 27.22
C LEU A 25 2.81 3.54 27.26
N LEU A 26 3.46 3.81 26.12
CA LEU A 26 4.49 4.85 26.03
C LEU A 26 3.92 6.24 26.34
N GLY A 27 2.74 6.58 25.80
CA GLY A 27 2.04 7.84 26.11
C GLY A 27 1.71 7.99 27.60
N LEU A 28 1.26 6.92 28.26
CA LEU A 28 0.98 6.90 29.70
C LEU A 28 2.26 7.04 30.55
N LEU A 29 3.36 6.40 30.16
CA LEU A 29 4.66 6.54 30.83
C LEU A 29 5.21 7.97 30.73
N LEU A 30 5.06 8.61 29.57
CA LEU A 30 5.44 10.02 29.35
C LEU A 30 4.57 10.97 30.18
N TYR A 31 3.25 10.73 30.22
CA TYR A 31 2.33 11.48 31.05
C TYR A 31 2.71 11.39 32.54
N ALA A 32 2.93 10.17 33.05
CA ALA A 32 3.35 9.93 34.43
C ALA A 32 4.71 10.61 34.75
N GLY A 33 5.70 10.48 33.86
CA GLY A 33 7.00 11.16 34.01
C GLY A 33 6.88 12.68 34.03
N SER A 34 6.00 13.26 33.21
CA SER A 34 5.71 14.70 33.23
C SER A 34 5.04 15.12 34.53
N ALA A 35 4.05 14.37 35.03
CA ALA A 35 3.35 14.68 36.26
C ALA A 35 4.31 14.69 37.46
N LEU A 36 5.23 13.71 37.54
CA LEU A 36 6.26 13.62 38.57
C LEU A 36 7.29 14.77 38.53
N SER A 37 7.47 15.45 37.40
CA SER A 37 8.36 16.61 37.29
C SER A 37 7.68 17.96 37.59
N THR A 38 6.34 18.02 37.67
CA THR A 38 5.62 19.28 37.96
C THR A 38 5.95 19.90 39.33
N PRO A 39 6.12 19.15 40.46
CA PRO A 39 6.42 19.75 41.76
C PRO A 39 7.81 20.43 41.81
N TRP A 40 8.70 20.04 40.88
CA TRP A 40 10.07 20.56 40.79
C TRP A 40 10.22 21.71 39.78
N THR A 41 9.26 21.87 38.85
CA THR A 41 9.33 22.85 37.75
C THR A 41 8.25 23.93 37.77
N GLY A 42 7.22 23.80 38.61
CA GLY A 42 6.23 24.86 38.88
C GLY A 42 5.35 25.27 37.70
N ARG A 43 5.23 24.43 36.67
CA ARG A 43 4.47 24.68 35.44
C ARG A 43 3.32 23.69 35.27
N ALA A 44 2.32 24.07 34.48
CA ALA A 44 1.13 23.26 34.26
C ALA A 44 1.43 22.05 33.35
N PRO A 45 1.01 20.82 33.71
CA PRO A 45 1.39 19.61 32.98
C PRO A 45 0.90 19.59 31.53
N ALA A 46 -0.32 20.05 31.24
CA ALA A 46 -0.92 19.89 29.91
C ALA A 46 -0.17 20.62 28.78
N THR A 47 0.30 21.85 29.02
CA THR A 47 1.02 22.64 28.00
C THR A 47 2.47 22.19 27.86
N GLN A 48 3.13 21.82 28.96
CA GLN A 48 4.45 21.20 28.90
C GLN A 48 4.41 19.85 28.18
N LEU A 49 3.41 19.00 28.46
CA LEU A 49 3.26 17.71 27.80
C LEU A 49 3.04 17.90 26.30
N LEU A 50 2.16 18.82 25.88
CA LEU A 50 1.89 19.03 24.46
C LEU A 50 3.12 19.53 23.69
N ASP A 51 3.87 20.49 24.25
CA ASP A 51 5.10 21.01 23.63
C ASP A 51 6.22 19.95 23.62
N LEU A 52 6.41 19.22 24.73
CA LEU A 52 7.40 18.16 24.85
C LEU A 52 7.10 16.97 23.93
N VAL A 53 5.84 16.52 23.88
CA VAL A 53 5.38 15.44 22.99
C VAL A 53 5.50 15.88 21.54
N THR A 54 5.19 17.14 21.19
CA THR A 54 5.36 17.63 19.81
C THR A 54 6.85 17.66 19.41
N ARG A 55 7.73 18.21 20.24
CA ARG A 55 9.19 18.27 19.97
C ARG A 55 9.86 16.90 19.95
N LEU A 56 9.38 15.96 20.76
CA LEU A 56 9.94 14.62 20.85
C LEU A 56 9.12 13.56 20.10
N ALA A 57 8.09 13.93 19.32
CA ALA A 57 7.17 12.99 18.68
C ALA A 57 7.89 11.91 17.87
N LEU A 58 8.82 12.32 17.01
CA LEU A 58 9.62 11.43 16.17
C LEU A 58 10.60 10.58 17.03
N PRO A 59 11.47 11.16 17.91
CA PRO A 59 12.27 10.39 18.86
C PRO A 59 11.49 9.35 19.68
N LEU A 60 10.33 9.71 20.23
CA LEU A 60 9.50 8.83 21.05
C LEU A 60 8.87 7.72 20.22
N THR A 61 8.39 8.03 19.02
CA THR A 61 7.90 7.04 18.07
C THR A 61 8.99 6.04 17.71
N VAL A 62 10.22 6.50 17.45
CA VAL A 62 11.39 5.64 17.20
C VAL A 62 11.72 4.77 18.42
N LEU A 63 11.63 5.31 19.64
CA LEU A 63 11.81 4.54 20.88
C LEU A 63 10.72 3.47 21.11
N SER A 64 9.55 3.60 20.49
CA SER A 64 8.50 2.55 20.52
C SER A 64 8.83 1.35 19.62
N TYR A 65 9.59 1.56 18.54
CA TYR A 65 9.79 0.54 17.51
C TYR A 65 10.40 -0.78 18.01
N PRO A 66 11.39 -0.82 18.92
CA PRO A 66 11.89 -2.09 19.46
C PRO A 66 10.80 -2.93 20.15
N ALA A 67 9.93 -2.31 20.96
CA ALA A 67 8.82 -3.00 21.61
C ALA A 67 7.78 -3.49 20.58
N SER A 68 7.47 -2.67 19.59
CA SER A 68 6.55 -3.00 18.50
C SER A 68 7.09 -4.12 17.58
N LEU A 69 8.39 -4.14 17.31
CA LEU A 69 9.08 -5.21 16.56
C LEU A 69 9.13 -6.52 17.36
N LEU A 70 9.36 -6.45 18.68
CA LEU A 70 9.25 -7.59 19.58
C LEU A 70 7.82 -8.16 19.57
N TRP A 71 6.79 -7.32 19.63
CA TRP A 71 5.39 -7.75 19.53
C TRP A 71 5.07 -8.41 18.19
N MET A 72 5.46 -7.81 17.05
CA MET A 72 5.35 -8.45 15.73
C MET A 72 6.10 -9.80 15.69
N GLY A 73 7.27 -9.90 16.33
CA GLY A 73 8.01 -11.14 16.51
C GLY A 73 7.27 -12.20 17.33
N VAL A 74 6.54 -11.81 18.38
CA VAL A 74 5.67 -12.68 19.17
C VAL A 74 4.50 -13.17 18.31
N CYS A 75 3.80 -12.28 17.60
CA CYS A 75 2.71 -12.65 16.69
C CYS A 75 3.19 -13.64 15.61
N ARG A 76 4.30 -13.34 14.92
CA ARG A 76 4.87 -14.18 13.86
C ARG A 76 5.26 -15.58 14.37
N ARG A 77 5.84 -15.68 15.58
CA ARG A 77 6.20 -16.97 16.18
C ARG A 77 4.99 -17.75 16.73
N LYS A 78 4.06 -17.08 17.42
CA LYS A 78 2.95 -17.74 18.15
C LYS A 78 1.71 -18.01 17.29
N PHE A 79 1.42 -17.16 16.30
CA PHE A 79 0.22 -17.27 15.47
C PHE A 79 0.49 -17.89 14.09
N ASP A 80 1.61 -17.53 13.43
CA ASP A 80 1.98 -18.08 12.11
C ASP A 80 2.87 -19.32 12.20
N GLY A 81 3.46 -19.61 13.37
CA GLY A 81 4.46 -20.67 13.52
C GLY A 81 5.79 -20.41 12.78
N CYS A 82 6.04 -19.16 12.39
CA CYS A 82 7.12 -18.77 11.49
C CYS A 82 8.24 -17.99 12.21
N SER A 83 9.45 -17.97 11.63
CA SER A 83 10.54 -17.12 12.13
C SER A 83 10.34 -15.66 11.72
N PHE A 84 10.86 -14.71 12.49
CA PHE A 84 10.83 -13.28 12.11
C PHE A 84 11.62 -13.00 10.82
N VAL A 85 12.70 -13.76 10.59
CA VAL A 85 13.53 -13.69 9.38
C VAL A 85 12.74 -14.04 8.11
N SER A 86 11.69 -14.89 8.22
CA SER A 86 10.82 -15.27 7.08
C SER A 86 9.96 -14.13 6.53
N LEU A 87 9.93 -12.96 7.16
CA LEU A 87 9.26 -11.76 6.63
C LEU A 87 10.03 -11.16 5.42
N GLY A 88 11.24 -11.63 5.13
CA GLY A 88 12.14 -11.10 4.09
C GLY A 88 13.47 -10.55 4.62
N LEU A 89 13.73 -10.64 5.92
CA LEU A 89 14.93 -10.12 6.60
C LEU A 89 16.13 -11.08 6.55
N ARG A 90 16.20 -11.96 5.54
CA ARG A 90 17.32 -12.92 5.39
C ARG A 90 18.65 -12.20 5.18
N PRO A 91 19.78 -12.70 5.74
CA PRO A 91 21.09 -12.06 5.62
C PRO A 91 21.73 -12.23 4.22
N ARG A 92 21.38 -13.30 3.49
CA ARG A 92 21.91 -13.56 2.14
C ARG A 92 21.52 -12.42 1.19
N ARG A 93 22.53 -11.69 0.67
CA ARG A 93 22.40 -10.47 -0.15
C ARG A 93 21.70 -9.28 0.54
N ALA A 94 21.60 -9.26 1.87
CA ALA A 94 20.99 -8.16 2.62
C ALA A 94 21.59 -6.78 2.27
N GLY A 95 22.92 -6.63 2.43
CA GLY A 95 23.63 -5.40 2.10
C GLY A 95 23.53 -5.00 0.61
N ALA A 96 23.53 -5.97 -0.30
CA ALA A 96 23.38 -5.69 -1.73
C ALA A 96 21.97 -5.20 -2.08
N ASN A 97 20.92 -5.76 -1.45
CA ASN A 97 19.55 -5.28 -1.62
C ASN A 97 19.35 -3.91 -0.94
N MET A 98 19.92 -3.69 0.25
CA MET A 98 19.96 -2.41 0.95
C MET A 98 20.59 -1.30 0.08
N VAL A 99 21.80 -1.51 -0.44
CA VAL A 99 22.49 -0.53 -1.30
C VAL A 99 21.71 -0.27 -2.59
N ARG A 100 21.14 -1.30 -3.22
CA ARG A 100 20.26 -1.11 -4.40
C ARG A 100 19.01 -0.31 -4.05
N GLY A 101 18.41 -0.55 -2.88
CA GLY A 101 17.29 0.24 -2.36
C GLY A 101 17.67 1.71 -2.18
N ILE A 102 18.75 1.97 -1.44
CA ILE A 102 19.30 3.31 -1.17
C ILE A 102 19.55 4.08 -2.46
N LEU A 103 20.29 3.49 -3.41
CA LEU A 103 20.60 4.13 -4.70
C LEU A 103 19.32 4.41 -5.50
N THR A 104 18.36 3.49 -5.53
CA THR A 104 17.09 3.70 -6.25
C THR A 104 16.26 4.80 -5.59
N GLY A 105 16.18 4.84 -4.26
CA GLY A 105 15.44 5.86 -3.49
C GLY A 105 16.04 7.25 -3.67
N ALA A 106 17.35 7.39 -3.42
CA ALA A 106 18.08 8.64 -3.55
C ALA A 106 18.03 9.22 -4.98
N LEU A 107 18.18 8.38 -6.02
CA LEU A 107 18.05 8.81 -7.42
C LEU A 107 16.61 9.22 -7.76
N SER A 108 15.60 8.51 -7.25
CA SER A 108 14.19 8.80 -7.54
C SER A 108 13.74 10.12 -6.92
N ILE A 109 14.10 10.36 -5.65
CA ILE A 109 13.74 11.61 -4.96
C ILE A 109 14.62 12.79 -5.40
N GLY A 110 15.89 12.55 -5.73
CA GLY A 110 16.76 13.55 -6.36
C GLY A 110 16.27 13.96 -7.76
N PHE A 111 15.70 13.03 -8.53
CA PHE A 111 15.06 13.37 -9.80
C PHE A 111 13.76 14.18 -9.60
N LEU A 112 12.91 13.85 -8.63
CA LEU A 112 11.75 14.68 -8.27
C LEU A 112 12.18 16.09 -7.86
N TRP A 113 13.20 16.22 -7.00
CA TRP A 113 13.72 17.52 -6.57
C TRP A 113 14.27 18.34 -7.74
N LEU A 114 15.00 17.70 -8.67
CA LEU A 114 15.48 18.32 -9.90
C LEU A 114 14.32 18.81 -10.79
N VAL A 115 13.24 18.03 -10.93
CA VAL A 115 12.03 18.46 -11.66
C VAL A 115 11.35 19.65 -10.98
N LEU A 116 11.21 19.63 -9.65
CA LEU A 116 10.65 20.73 -8.87
C LEU A 116 11.48 22.02 -9.02
N TRP A 117 12.81 21.92 -9.08
CA TRP A 117 13.71 23.05 -9.28
C TRP A 117 13.65 23.58 -10.72
N LEU A 118 13.73 22.70 -11.73
CA LEU A 118 13.68 23.08 -13.15
C LEU A 118 12.33 23.68 -13.57
N THR A 119 11.23 23.33 -12.89
CA THR A 119 9.91 23.94 -13.09
C THR A 119 9.70 25.23 -12.28
N GLY A 120 10.69 25.69 -11.52
CA GLY A 120 10.57 26.85 -10.63
C GLY A 120 9.61 26.64 -9.47
N THR A 121 9.19 25.39 -9.20
CA THR A 121 8.28 25.03 -8.11
C THR A 121 8.95 25.17 -6.73
N ILE A 122 10.28 24.99 -6.69
CA ILE A 122 11.15 25.32 -5.56
C ILE A 122 12.32 26.20 -6.01
N SER A 123 12.83 27.03 -5.10
CA SER A 123 14.11 27.74 -5.24
C SER A 123 15.02 27.46 -4.04
N VAL A 124 16.32 27.65 -4.23
CA VAL A 124 17.36 27.41 -3.20
C VAL A 124 18.05 28.74 -2.91
N ALA A 125 17.95 29.23 -1.67
CA ALA A 125 18.58 30.48 -1.25
C ALA A 125 20.02 30.29 -0.73
N GLY A 126 20.38 29.07 -0.31
CA GLY A 126 21.73 28.72 0.14
C GLY A 126 21.72 27.60 1.19
N TRP A 127 22.68 27.65 2.11
CA TRP A 127 22.65 26.87 3.34
C TRP A 127 21.54 27.36 4.28
N SER A 128 20.94 26.47 5.07
CA SER A 128 19.91 26.87 6.03
C SER A 128 20.48 27.74 7.16
N SER A 129 19.64 28.55 7.81
CA SER A 129 20.01 29.28 9.04
C SER A 129 20.56 28.35 10.11
N SER A 130 20.02 27.13 10.25
CA SER A 130 20.54 26.13 11.19
C SER A 130 22.01 25.80 10.93
N VAL A 131 22.43 25.67 9.67
CA VAL A 131 23.84 25.43 9.29
C VAL A 131 24.69 26.69 9.49
N LEU A 132 24.17 27.87 9.14
CA LEU A 132 24.90 29.14 9.22
C LEU A 132 25.14 29.60 10.67
N GLU A 133 24.17 29.41 11.56
CA GLU A 133 24.20 29.86 12.95
C GLU A 133 24.94 28.86 13.87
N ASN A 134 24.74 27.55 13.67
CA ASN A 134 25.30 26.51 14.55
C ASN A 134 26.60 25.90 13.97
N GLY A 135 26.89 26.14 12.69
CA GLY A 135 28.08 25.63 12.01
C GLY A 135 27.98 24.16 11.57
N VAL A 136 29.04 23.71 10.90
CA VAL A 136 29.08 22.42 10.18
C VAL A 136 29.06 21.20 11.11
N LEU A 137 29.68 21.27 12.30
CA LEU A 137 29.78 20.11 13.19
C LEU A 137 28.42 19.69 13.79
N PRO A 138 27.57 20.61 14.33
CA PRO A 138 26.18 20.29 14.67
C PRO A 138 25.35 19.81 13.49
N ALA A 139 25.55 20.37 12.29
CA ALA A 139 24.87 19.90 11.08
C ALA A 139 25.20 18.44 10.72
N ILE A 140 26.47 18.03 10.82
CA ILE A 140 26.89 16.63 10.65
C ILE A 140 26.25 15.73 11.73
N GLY A 141 26.21 16.19 12.99
CA GLY A 141 25.55 15.48 14.08
C GLY A 141 24.05 15.29 13.84
N ALA A 142 23.36 16.32 13.36
CA ALA A 142 21.95 16.27 12.99
C ALA A 142 21.71 15.31 11.82
N LEU A 143 22.51 15.39 10.75
CA LEU A 143 22.43 14.46 9.62
C LEU A 143 22.60 13.00 10.06
N PHE A 144 23.57 12.70 10.93
CA PHE A 144 23.75 11.34 11.46
C PHE A 144 22.57 10.89 12.33
N GLY A 145 22.05 11.76 13.19
CA GLY A 145 20.87 11.47 14.03
C GLY A 145 19.61 11.18 13.21
N TYR A 146 19.32 12.02 12.20
CA TYR A 146 18.19 11.80 11.29
C TYR A 146 18.39 10.58 10.38
N ALA A 147 19.63 10.26 9.97
CA ALA A 147 19.90 9.04 9.22
C ALA A 147 19.57 7.78 10.04
N LEU A 148 19.95 7.76 11.33
CA LEU A 148 19.59 6.66 12.25
C LEU A 148 18.06 6.60 12.48
N ALA A 149 17.41 7.75 12.66
CA ALA A 149 15.96 7.82 12.84
C ALA A 149 15.20 7.31 11.60
N PHE A 150 15.55 7.76 10.40
CA PHE A 150 14.90 7.31 9.17
C PHE A 150 15.23 5.87 8.78
N PHE A 151 16.40 5.35 9.15
CA PHE A 151 16.67 3.91 9.07
C PHE A 151 15.71 3.13 9.98
N ALA A 152 15.46 3.60 11.20
CA ALA A 152 14.53 2.97 12.12
C ALA A 152 13.07 3.06 11.63
N VAL A 153 12.63 4.19 11.07
CA VAL A 153 11.31 4.38 10.43
C VAL A 153 11.14 3.39 9.29
N GLY A 154 12.03 3.40 8.28
CA GLY A 154 11.95 2.49 7.14
C GLY A 154 12.03 1.01 7.56
N PHE A 155 12.88 0.67 8.53
CA PHE A 155 12.95 -0.70 9.04
C PHE A 155 11.64 -1.15 9.71
N PHE A 156 11.04 -0.27 10.52
CA PHE A 156 9.77 -0.54 11.20
C PHE A 156 8.62 -0.66 10.20
N GLU A 157 8.42 0.34 9.33
CA GLU A 157 7.26 0.41 8.45
C GLU A 157 7.27 -0.67 7.37
N GLU A 158 8.42 -0.98 6.76
CA GLU A 158 8.46 -2.09 5.79
C GLU A 158 8.24 -3.45 6.48
N THR A 159 8.69 -3.62 7.72
CA THR A 159 8.43 -4.84 8.51
C THR A 159 6.95 -4.95 8.92
N LEU A 160 6.29 -3.82 9.19
CA LEU A 160 4.86 -3.76 9.46
C LEU A 160 4.04 -3.99 8.18
N PHE A 161 4.20 -3.16 7.16
CA PHE A 161 3.37 -3.19 5.96
C PHE A 161 3.70 -4.35 5.02
N ARG A 162 4.97 -4.61 4.72
CA ARG A 162 5.36 -5.58 3.67
C ARG A 162 5.70 -6.93 4.31
N GLY A 163 6.28 -6.91 5.52
CA GLY A 163 6.39 -8.08 6.38
C GLY A 163 5.04 -8.56 6.92
N THR A 164 4.37 -7.80 7.79
CA THR A 164 3.23 -8.33 8.57
C THR A 164 1.88 -8.22 7.86
N ILE A 165 1.53 -7.04 7.34
CA ILE A 165 0.22 -6.75 6.74
C ILE A 165 0.08 -7.47 5.39
N LEU A 166 0.97 -7.22 4.43
CA LEU A 166 0.93 -7.81 3.09
C LEU A 166 0.89 -9.35 3.11
N HIS A 167 1.67 -10.02 3.98
CA HIS A 167 1.65 -11.48 4.09
C HIS A 167 0.30 -12.01 4.60
N ASN A 168 -0.29 -11.38 5.63
CA ASN A 168 -1.58 -11.78 6.15
C ASN A 168 -2.73 -11.50 5.19
N LEU A 169 -2.72 -10.33 4.53
CA LEU A 169 -3.70 -10.00 3.52
C LEU A 169 -3.56 -10.90 2.28
N ASN A 170 -2.35 -11.30 1.88
CA ASN A 170 -2.15 -12.24 0.77
C ASN A 170 -2.76 -13.61 1.07
N ALA A 171 -2.68 -14.06 2.32
CA ALA A 171 -3.30 -15.29 2.79
C ALA A 171 -4.84 -15.22 2.97
N TRP A 172 -5.48 -14.07 2.71
CA TRP A 172 -6.93 -13.86 2.84
C TRP A 172 -7.59 -13.37 1.54
N LEU A 173 -6.99 -12.38 0.88
CA LEU A 173 -7.54 -11.67 -0.30
C LEU A 173 -6.74 -11.97 -1.59
N GLY A 174 -5.72 -12.83 -1.51
CA GLY A 174 -4.74 -13.04 -2.58
C GLY A 174 -3.91 -11.78 -2.87
N TRP A 175 -2.99 -11.90 -3.84
CA TRP A 175 -2.00 -10.86 -4.12
C TRP A 175 -2.60 -9.49 -4.47
N ARG A 176 -3.60 -9.45 -5.36
CA ARG A 176 -4.20 -8.19 -5.85
C ARG A 176 -4.90 -7.43 -4.72
N GLY A 177 -5.76 -8.11 -3.95
CA GLY A 177 -6.44 -7.51 -2.80
C GLY A 177 -5.47 -7.10 -1.69
N ALA A 178 -4.43 -7.89 -1.44
CA ALA A 178 -3.41 -7.59 -0.44
C ALA A 178 -2.61 -6.33 -0.76
N VAL A 179 -2.13 -6.18 -2.01
CA VAL A 179 -1.39 -5.00 -2.47
C VAL A 179 -2.26 -3.74 -2.41
N ALA A 180 -3.51 -3.82 -2.86
CA ALA A 180 -4.43 -2.69 -2.84
C ALA A 180 -4.76 -2.25 -1.41
N LEU A 181 -5.14 -3.18 -0.52
CA LEU A 181 -5.55 -2.84 0.84
C LEU A 181 -4.35 -2.39 1.71
N GLN A 182 -3.15 -2.96 1.58
CA GLN A 182 -1.98 -2.40 2.28
C GLN A 182 -1.60 -1.00 1.77
N ALA A 183 -1.85 -0.70 0.49
CA ALA A 183 -1.56 0.62 -0.06
C ALA A 183 -2.57 1.68 0.42
N VAL A 184 -3.86 1.32 0.51
CA VAL A 184 -4.88 2.18 1.14
C VAL A 184 -4.56 2.41 2.62
N LEU A 185 -4.23 1.36 3.38
CA LEU A 185 -3.87 1.49 4.80
C LEU A 185 -2.61 2.35 5.02
N PHE A 186 -1.61 2.22 4.13
CA PHE A 186 -0.39 3.04 4.16
C PHE A 186 -0.70 4.52 3.88
N ALA A 187 -1.50 4.81 2.85
CA ALA A 187 -1.88 6.18 2.53
C ALA A 187 -2.74 6.83 3.62
N LEU A 188 -3.68 6.08 4.22
CA LEU A 188 -4.56 6.60 5.26
C LEU A 188 -3.86 6.87 6.59
N ILE A 189 -2.88 6.05 7.01
CA ILE A 189 -2.15 6.32 8.28
C ILE A 189 -1.30 7.60 8.20
N HIS A 190 -0.74 7.91 7.02
CA HIS A 190 0.07 9.10 6.78
C HIS A 190 -0.72 10.42 6.88
N LEU A 191 -2.06 10.40 6.79
CA LEU A 191 -2.89 11.57 7.10
C LEU A 191 -2.71 12.04 8.56
N GLY A 192 -2.35 11.13 9.47
CA GLY A 192 -2.11 11.44 10.88
C GLY A 192 -0.84 12.26 11.15
N ASN A 193 0.08 12.36 10.18
CA ASN A 193 1.31 13.12 10.33
C ASN A 193 1.06 14.64 10.34
N VAL A 194 -0.02 15.10 9.70
CA VAL A 194 -0.37 16.52 9.63
C VAL A 194 -1.16 16.94 10.86
N ASN A 195 -0.43 17.30 11.92
CA ASN A 195 -0.97 17.83 13.18
C ASN A 195 -1.49 19.28 13.09
N SER A 196 -1.89 19.75 11.89
CA SER A 196 -2.34 21.12 11.65
C SER A 196 -3.87 21.24 11.71
N THR A 197 -4.36 22.24 12.43
CA THR A 197 -5.79 22.57 12.44
C THR A 197 -6.26 23.33 11.20
N ASN A 198 -5.34 23.92 10.41
CA ASN A 198 -5.69 24.67 9.21
C ASN A 198 -6.28 23.74 8.11
N ASN A 199 -6.94 24.33 7.11
CA ASN A 199 -7.56 23.55 6.03
C ASN A 199 -6.56 23.22 4.91
N GLU A 200 -5.58 24.09 4.65
CA GLU A 200 -4.61 23.95 3.56
C GLU A 200 -3.72 22.70 3.73
N SER A 201 -3.19 22.46 4.93
CA SER A 201 -2.38 21.28 5.23
C SER A 201 -3.20 19.98 5.17
N LYS A 202 -4.49 20.02 5.53
CA LYS A 202 -5.41 18.87 5.38
C LYS A 202 -5.68 18.57 3.91
N MET A 203 -5.87 19.61 3.08
CA MET A 203 -6.01 19.43 1.63
C MET A 203 -4.72 18.90 1.00
N ALA A 204 -3.54 19.35 1.44
CA ALA A 204 -2.26 18.81 1.00
C ALA A 204 -2.09 17.32 1.36
N ALA A 205 -2.45 16.92 2.59
CA ALA A 205 -2.41 15.52 3.02
C ALA A 205 -3.35 14.62 2.20
N ILE A 206 -4.58 15.09 1.93
CA ILE A 206 -5.55 14.38 1.08
C ILE A 206 -5.06 14.31 -0.37
N GLY A 207 -4.45 15.39 -0.87
CA GLY A 207 -3.83 15.44 -2.21
C GLY A 207 -2.67 14.47 -2.39
N ALA A 208 -1.97 14.09 -1.31
CA ALA A 208 -0.90 13.10 -1.32
C ALA A 208 -1.38 11.64 -1.31
N LEU A 209 -2.67 11.35 -1.09
CA LEU A 209 -3.18 9.97 -1.05
C LEU A 209 -2.87 9.14 -2.33
N PRO A 210 -2.94 9.69 -3.57
CA PRO A 210 -2.61 8.92 -4.78
C PRO A 210 -1.12 8.54 -4.86
N SER A 211 -0.20 9.45 -4.51
CA SER A 211 1.24 9.18 -4.50
C SER A 211 1.62 8.23 -3.36
N LEU A 212 1.07 8.41 -2.16
CA LEU A 212 1.23 7.48 -1.03
C LEU A 212 0.73 6.06 -1.37
N PHE A 213 -0.40 5.94 -2.06
CA PHE A 213 -0.90 4.67 -2.57
C PHE A 213 0.07 4.05 -3.60
N LEU A 214 0.53 4.84 -4.57
CA LEU A 214 1.44 4.37 -5.62
C LEU A 214 2.82 3.94 -5.06
N ILE A 215 3.42 4.69 -4.14
CA ILE A 215 4.69 4.27 -3.52
C ILE A 215 4.49 3.01 -2.67
N ALA A 216 3.34 2.86 -2.00
CA ALA A 216 3.02 1.62 -1.28
C ALA A 216 2.81 0.41 -2.20
N VAL A 217 2.29 0.59 -3.41
CA VAL A 217 2.24 -0.44 -4.46
C VAL A 217 3.65 -0.77 -4.95
N PHE A 218 4.49 0.24 -5.21
CA PHE A 218 5.89 0.07 -5.59
C PHE A 218 6.67 -0.74 -4.53
N PHE A 219 6.57 -0.39 -3.25
CA PHE A 219 7.25 -1.12 -2.17
C PHE A 219 6.83 -2.59 -2.13
N ALA A 220 5.53 -2.89 -2.18
CA ALA A 220 5.03 -4.26 -2.19
C ALA A 220 5.52 -5.06 -3.41
N LEU A 221 5.52 -4.46 -4.60
CA LEU A 221 6.12 -5.07 -5.80
C LEU A 221 7.64 -5.28 -5.61
N SER A 222 8.37 -4.29 -5.11
CA SER A 222 9.83 -4.38 -4.92
C SER A 222 10.21 -5.53 -3.99
N TYR A 223 9.44 -5.77 -2.93
CA TYR A 223 9.58 -6.94 -2.07
C TYR A 223 9.37 -8.25 -2.86
N ARG A 224 8.28 -8.37 -3.62
CA ARG A 224 7.98 -9.55 -4.46
C ARG A 224 9.06 -9.83 -5.53
N LYS A 225 9.67 -8.79 -6.09
CA LYS A 225 10.72 -8.89 -7.12
C LYS A 225 12.13 -9.11 -6.56
N THR A 226 12.37 -8.85 -5.27
CA THR A 226 13.70 -9.00 -4.63
C THR A 226 13.79 -10.14 -3.60
N GLY A 227 12.66 -10.64 -3.09
CA GLY A 227 12.63 -11.65 -2.03
C GLY A 227 13.20 -11.16 -0.71
N SER A 228 13.19 -9.85 -0.48
CA SER A 228 13.89 -9.24 0.66
C SER A 228 13.29 -7.91 1.06
N LEU A 229 13.10 -7.69 2.36
CA LEU A 229 12.71 -6.38 2.90
C LEU A 229 13.86 -5.38 2.87
N TRP A 230 15.12 -5.83 2.76
CA TRP A 230 16.27 -4.93 2.76
C TRP A 230 16.27 -3.94 1.58
N PHE A 231 15.66 -4.28 0.44
CA PHE A 231 15.48 -3.32 -0.67
C PHE A 231 14.48 -2.20 -0.34
N PRO A 232 13.20 -2.47 -0.01
CA PRO A 232 12.27 -1.41 0.33
C PRO A 232 12.71 -0.62 1.59
N ILE A 233 13.33 -1.26 2.59
CA ILE A 233 13.88 -0.54 3.76
C ILE A 233 14.95 0.46 3.32
N GLY A 234 15.89 0.04 2.46
CA GLY A 234 16.94 0.93 1.95
C GLY A 234 16.41 2.06 1.09
N PHE A 235 15.38 1.79 0.26
CA PHE A 235 14.69 2.82 -0.52
C PHE A 235 14.00 3.82 0.42
N HIS A 236 13.18 3.36 1.38
CA HIS A 236 12.42 4.19 2.30
C HIS A 236 13.35 5.06 3.17
N PHE A 237 14.41 4.47 3.74
CA PHE A 237 15.45 5.21 4.46
C PHE A 237 16.04 6.35 3.60
N ALA A 238 16.50 6.03 2.38
CA ALA A 238 17.13 7.02 1.52
C ALA A 238 16.14 8.07 1.01
N TRP A 239 14.89 7.69 0.77
CA TRP A 239 13.78 8.57 0.38
C TRP A 239 13.57 9.65 1.45
N ASN A 240 13.29 9.25 2.70
CA ASN A 240 13.00 10.18 3.78
C ASN A 240 14.23 11.01 4.17
N PHE A 241 15.42 10.39 4.23
CA PHE A 241 16.66 11.10 4.57
C PHE A 241 17.07 12.12 3.51
N CYS A 242 16.96 11.77 2.22
CA CYS A 242 17.27 12.72 1.16
C CYS A 242 16.20 13.81 1.07
N LEU A 243 14.90 13.47 1.11
CA LEU A 243 13.80 14.44 1.07
C LEU A 243 13.90 15.46 2.21
N GLY A 244 13.93 14.95 3.43
CA GLY A 244 13.93 15.75 4.66
C GLY A 244 15.23 16.52 4.82
N CYS A 245 16.35 15.80 4.89
CA CYS A 245 17.58 16.40 5.41
C CYS A 245 18.49 17.00 4.34
N VAL A 246 18.62 16.35 3.19
CA VAL A 246 19.48 16.85 2.10
C VAL A 246 18.73 17.92 1.29
N PHE A 247 17.54 17.56 0.82
CA PHE A 247 16.68 18.38 -0.05
C PHE A 247 15.78 19.36 0.72
N SER A 248 15.73 19.26 2.05
CA SER A 248 15.20 20.29 2.96
C SER A 248 13.70 20.60 2.81
N LEU A 249 12.92 19.61 2.33
CA LEU A 249 11.46 19.67 2.20
C LEU A 249 10.79 18.77 3.25
N PRO A 250 9.51 19.00 3.62
CA PRO A 250 8.81 18.14 4.59
C PRO A 250 8.75 16.67 4.13
N VAL A 251 8.83 15.74 5.08
CA VAL A 251 8.63 14.30 4.87
C VAL A 251 7.23 13.95 5.34
N SER A 252 6.30 13.74 4.42
CA SER A 252 4.89 13.46 4.68
C SER A 252 4.26 14.36 5.75
N GLY A 253 4.49 15.67 5.66
CA GLY A 253 4.01 16.68 6.61
C GLY A 253 4.89 16.91 7.85
N ILE A 254 5.97 16.14 8.03
CA ILE A 254 6.89 16.27 9.16
C ILE A 254 8.08 17.17 8.76
N GLU A 255 8.29 18.23 9.53
CA GLU A 255 9.47 19.10 9.44
C GLU A 255 10.69 18.44 10.12
N THR A 256 11.88 18.65 9.54
CA THR A 256 13.12 17.95 9.94
C THR A 256 14.32 18.90 9.96
N PHE A 257 15.53 18.41 10.27
CA PHE A 257 16.75 19.19 10.05
C PHE A 257 16.88 19.54 8.56
N LYS A 258 17.07 20.82 8.23
CA LYS A 258 17.27 21.31 6.85
C LYS A 258 18.74 21.67 6.62
N LEU A 259 19.37 21.08 5.61
CA LEU A 259 20.72 21.43 5.18
C LEU A 259 20.76 22.71 4.33
N LEU A 260 19.72 22.90 3.50
CA LEU A 260 19.56 24.00 2.56
C LEU A 260 18.38 24.90 2.96
N ASP A 261 18.44 26.17 2.62
CA ASP A 261 17.24 27.03 2.59
C ASP A 261 16.53 26.82 1.25
N VAL A 262 15.40 26.12 1.28
CA VAL A 262 14.59 25.75 0.12
C VAL A 262 13.19 26.33 0.28
N GLN A 263 12.84 27.22 -0.65
CA GLN A 263 11.58 27.95 -0.65
C GLN A 263 10.62 27.33 -1.68
N THR A 264 9.43 26.93 -1.24
CA THR A 264 8.38 26.36 -2.09
C THR A 264 7.43 27.42 -2.61
N THR A 265 7.02 27.31 -3.87
CA THR A 265 5.91 28.11 -4.42
C THR A 265 4.57 27.79 -3.74
N GLN A 266 3.67 28.80 -3.68
CA GLN A 266 2.36 28.69 -3.04
C GLN A 266 1.39 27.70 -3.71
N ASN A 267 1.68 27.21 -4.93
CA ASN A 267 0.83 26.23 -5.60
C ASN A 267 1.09 24.82 -5.02
N SER A 268 0.37 24.50 -3.96
CA SER A 268 0.46 23.25 -3.20
C SER A 268 0.22 21.98 -4.03
N TRP A 269 -0.45 22.06 -5.18
CA TRP A 269 -0.61 20.92 -6.09
C TRP A 269 0.72 20.50 -6.77
N PHE A 270 1.61 21.47 -7.03
CA PHE A 270 2.91 21.20 -7.64
C PHE A 270 4.02 21.01 -6.60
N SER A 271 4.02 21.79 -5.50
CA SER A 271 5.01 21.63 -4.42
C SER A 271 4.68 20.51 -3.42
N GLY A 272 3.43 20.04 -3.41
CA GLY A 272 2.87 19.22 -2.32
C GLY A 272 2.52 20.03 -1.06
N GLY A 273 2.71 21.36 -1.09
CA GLY A 273 2.41 22.26 0.02
C GLY A 273 3.13 21.85 1.31
N SER A 274 2.44 21.97 2.45
CA SER A 274 3.00 21.57 3.75
C SER A 274 3.18 20.06 3.91
N PHE A 275 2.67 19.21 3.01
CA PHE A 275 2.96 17.77 3.03
C PHE A 275 4.37 17.47 2.50
N GLY A 276 4.96 18.41 1.76
CA GLY A 276 6.25 18.25 1.09
C GLY A 276 6.12 17.54 -0.26
N ALA A 277 7.25 17.25 -0.91
CA ALA A 277 7.29 16.80 -2.31
C ALA A 277 6.49 15.52 -2.59
N GLU A 278 6.17 14.73 -1.56
CA GLU A 278 5.33 13.54 -1.65
C GLU A 278 3.88 13.85 -2.03
N GLY A 279 3.39 15.07 -1.78
CA GLY A 279 2.10 15.56 -2.27
C GLY A 279 2.15 16.14 -3.68
N SER A 280 3.30 16.16 -4.36
CA SER A 280 3.45 16.76 -5.69
C SER A 280 2.84 15.90 -6.79
N PHE A 281 2.07 16.51 -7.70
CA PHE A 281 1.66 15.84 -8.94
C PHE A 281 2.83 15.33 -9.80
N TYR A 282 4.02 15.94 -9.73
CA TYR A 282 5.20 15.47 -10.47
C TYR A 282 5.72 14.11 -9.99
N LEU A 283 5.38 13.68 -8.77
CA LEU A 283 5.74 12.37 -8.25
C LEU A 283 4.93 11.23 -8.90
N ILE A 284 3.68 11.47 -9.28
CA ILE A 284 2.80 10.43 -9.87
C ILE A 284 3.43 9.74 -11.10
N PRO A 285 3.90 10.44 -12.16
CA PRO A 285 4.53 9.78 -13.30
C PRO A 285 5.85 9.08 -12.95
N ILE A 286 6.62 9.58 -11.96
CA ILE A 286 7.85 8.94 -11.48
C ILE A 286 7.51 7.60 -10.82
N LEU A 287 6.48 7.55 -9.96
CA LEU A 287 6.02 6.32 -9.33
C LEU A 287 5.46 5.32 -10.36
N ILE A 288 4.70 5.78 -11.35
CA ILE A 288 4.21 4.93 -12.44
C ILE A 288 5.38 4.33 -13.23
N ALA A 289 6.44 5.11 -13.53
CA ALA A 289 7.63 4.61 -14.20
C ALA A 289 8.42 3.59 -13.36
N LEU A 290 8.53 3.81 -12.03
CA LEU A 290 9.15 2.87 -11.09
C LEU A 290 8.34 1.56 -10.97
N ILE A 291 7.01 1.65 -10.85
CA ILE A 291 6.08 0.51 -10.82
C ILE A 291 6.19 -0.29 -12.13
N TYR A 292 6.16 0.38 -13.28
CA TYR A 292 6.33 -0.26 -14.58
C TYR A 292 7.67 -0.98 -14.67
N THR A 293 8.77 -0.30 -14.35
CA THR A 293 10.13 -0.85 -14.43
C THR A 293 10.30 -2.06 -13.51
N VAL A 294 9.84 -1.99 -12.26
CA VAL A 294 9.94 -3.12 -11.31
C VAL A 294 8.99 -4.26 -11.70
N SER A 295 7.84 -3.99 -12.33
CA SER A 295 6.90 -5.02 -12.79
C SER A 295 7.51 -5.97 -13.83
N LYS A 296 8.43 -5.46 -14.69
CA LYS A 296 9.12 -6.21 -15.75
C LYS A 296 10.18 -7.19 -15.24
N ALA A 297 10.63 -7.07 -13.98
CA ALA A 297 11.49 -8.08 -13.37
C ALA A 297 10.70 -9.38 -13.14
N PRO A 298 11.33 -10.58 -13.19
CA PRO A 298 10.69 -11.80 -12.73
C PRO A 298 10.40 -11.73 -11.22
N ASP A 299 9.41 -12.46 -10.75
CA ASP A 299 9.16 -12.60 -9.30
C ASP A 299 10.29 -13.43 -8.66
N HIS A 300 10.71 -13.05 -7.45
CA HIS A 300 11.75 -13.79 -6.75
C HIS A 300 11.13 -15.04 -6.08
N PRO A 301 11.59 -16.28 -6.34
CA PRO A 301 10.95 -17.49 -5.82
C PRO A 301 10.76 -17.49 -4.29
N GLN A 302 11.74 -16.99 -3.54
CA GLN A 302 11.63 -16.87 -2.08
C GLN A 302 10.50 -15.92 -1.64
N ALA A 303 10.16 -14.88 -2.40
CA ALA A 303 9.05 -13.98 -2.03
C ALA A 303 7.71 -14.70 -2.14
N LEU A 304 7.54 -15.54 -3.18
CA LEU A 304 6.34 -16.33 -3.37
C LEU A 304 6.18 -17.36 -2.23
N LEU A 305 7.29 -18.00 -1.82
CA LEU A 305 7.31 -18.91 -0.66
C LEU A 305 7.07 -18.21 0.68
N ASP A 306 7.54 -16.97 0.86
CA ASP A 306 7.31 -16.19 2.10
C ASP A 306 5.84 -15.75 2.23
N LEU A 307 5.25 -15.30 1.11
CA LEU A 307 3.84 -14.89 1.01
C LEU A 307 2.86 -16.08 1.11
N GLN A 308 3.33 -17.30 0.87
CA GLN A 308 2.59 -18.55 1.08
C GLN A 308 2.62 -18.97 2.56
N LEU A 309 1.80 -18.30 3.38
CA LEU A 309 1.44 -18.82 4.70
C LEU A 309 0.64 -20.13 4.54
N PRO A 310 0.95 -21.22 5.26
CA PRO A 310 0.20 -22.47 5.14
C PRO A 310 -1.28 -22.25 5.47
N SER A 311 -2.18 -22.59 4.55
CA SER A 311 -3.62 -22.52 4.81
C SER A 311 -4.09 -23.76 5.58
N ARG A 312 -4.86 -23.58 6.66
CA ARG A 312 -5.36 -24.65 7.54
C ARG A 312 -6.49 -25.49 6.90
N GLY A 313 -6.60 -25.50 5.57
CA GLY A 313 -7.67 -26.14 4.81
C GLY A 313 -7.24 -26.62 3.40
N ALA A 314 -5.94 -26.70 3.13
CA ALA A 314 -5.40 -27.18 1.86
C ALA A 314 -5.63 -28.70 1.60
N GLU A 315 -6.25 -29.41 2.54
CA GLU A 315 -6.68 -30.82 2.40
C GLU A 315 -8.17 -30.96 2.02
N ALA A 316 -8.91 -29.85 1.84
CA ALA A 316 -10.37 -29.88 1.68
C ALA A 316 -10.93 -28.93 0.59
N ILE A 317 -10.10 -28.44 -0.34
CA ILE A 317 -10.56 -27.69 -1.52
C ILE A 317 -9.85 -28.27 -2.75
N ALA A 318 -10.60 -28.94 -3.62
CA ALA A 318 -10.11 -29.38 -4.92
C ALA A 318 -9.62 -28.17 -5.74
N PRO A 319 -8.53 -28.30 -6.53
CA PRO A 319 -7.96 -27.15 -7.24
C PRO A 319 -9.00 -26.54 -8.19
N LEU A 320 -9.28 -25.25 -7.97
CA LEU A 320 -10.09 -24.41 -8.86
C LEU A 320 -9.60 -24.56 -10.29
N GLN A 321 -10.48 -25.04 -11.19
CA GLN A 321 -10.17 -25.16 -12.61
C GLN A 321 -9.85 -23.78 -13.18
N ILE A 322 -8.60 -23.57 -13.58
CA ILE A 322 -8.18 -22.42 -14.38
C ILE A 322 -8.53 -22.76 -15.83
N SER A 323 -9.44 -22.01 -16.42
CA SER A 323 -9.75 -22.10 -17.86
C SER A 323 -8.56 -21.60 -18.66
N THR A 324 -7.83 -22.52 -19.30
CA THR A 324 -6.69 -22.22 -20.17
C THR A 324 -7.14 -21.87 -21.58
N ASP A 325 -7.67 -20.66 -21.75
CA ASP A 325 -7.98 -20.13 -23.08
C ASP A 325 -6.69 -19.68 -23.80
N SER A 326 -6.26 -20.49 -24.76
CA SER A 326 -5.25 -20.20 -25.80
C SER A 326 -3.94 -19.53 -25.34
N GLU A 327 -2.96 -20.32 -24.91
CA GLU A 327 -1.55 -19.97 -25.20
C GLU A 327 -1.20 -20.51 -26.59
N THR A 328 -0.68 -19.65 -27.47
CA THR A 328 -0.21 -20.02 -28.81
C THR A 328 1.05 -20.87 -28.74
N GLU A 329 1.12 -21.91 -29.55
CA GLU A 329 2.30 -22.77 -29.66
C GLU A 329 3.53 -21.95 -30.11
N MET A 330 4.60 -22.03 -29.31
CA MET A 330 5.91 -21.48 -29.65
C MET A 330 6.96 -22.51 -29.23
N SER A 331 7.70 -23.05 -30.20
CA SER A 331 8.54 -24.25 -30.03
C SER A 331 9.60 -24.12 -28.93
N GLU A 332 9.94 -25.26 -28.31
CA GLU A 332 10.80 -25.32 -27.13
C GLU A 332 12.22 -24.81 -27.37
N GLU A 333 12.76 -25.00 -28.59
CA GLU A 333 14.06 -24.45 -29.02
C GLU A 333 14.13 -22.92 -28.83
N ALA A 334 13.01 -22.20 -29.05
CA ALA A 334 12.92 -20.76 -28.86
C ALA A 334 12.85 -20.34 -27.38
N ARG A 335 12.72 -21.28 -26.43
CA ARG A 335 12.85 -21.06 -24.98
C ARG A 335 14.27 -21.36 -24.50
N GLU A 336 14.89 -22.47 -24.91
CA GLU A 336 16.28 -22.80 -24.54
C GLU A 336 17.28 -21.75 -25.01
N SER A 337 17.18 -21.32 -26.28
CA SER A 337 18.05 -20.30 -26.90
C SER A 337 18.13 -18.99 -26.09
N ARG A 338 17.02 -18.56 -25.47
CA ARG A 338 16.95 -17.34 -24.65
C ARG A 338 17.37 -17.55 -23.18
N TYR A 339 17.57 -18.80 -22.75
CA TYR A 339 18.02 -19.12 -21.40
C TYR A 339 19.56 -19.19 -21.34
N SER A 340 20.18 -19.92 -22.27
CA SER A 340 21.64 -20.10 -22.32
C SER A 340 22.38 -18.78 -22.56
N THR A 341 21.90 -17.96 -23.48
CA THR A 341 22.47 -16.64 -23.84
C THR A 341 22.46 -15.61 -22.71
N LYS A 342 21.70 -15.84 -21.62
CA LYS A 342 21.54 -14.88 -20.52
C LYS A 342 22.17 -15.31 -19.20
N PHE A 343 22.45 -16.60 -19.00
CA PHE A 343 22.99 -17.14 -17.75
C PHE A 343 24.23 -18.04 -17.91
N GLY A 344 24.66 -18.32 -19.15
CA GLY A 344 25.74 -19.26 -19.43
C GLY A 344 25.25 -20.71 -19.55
N THR A 345 26.13 -21.59 -20.03
CA THR A 345 25.85 -23.02 -20.19
C THR A 345 25.81 -23.77 -18.85
N SER A 346 25.11 -24.91 -18.83
CA SER A 346 24.72 -25.69 -17.64
C SER A 346 25.84 -26.44 -16.90
N GLN A 347 27.02 -25.83 -16.73
CA GLN A 347 28.07 -26.39 -15.87
C GLN A 347 27.70 -26.21 -14.38
N GLY A 348 27.01 -27.20 -13.83
CA GLY A 348 26.59 -27.25 -12.42
C GLY A 348 25.86 -28.52 -11.98
N PHE A 349 25.34 -29.32 -12.92
CA PHE A 349 24.72 -30.63 -12.67
C PHE A 349 25.25 -31.65 -13.69
N SER A 350 25.30 -32.94 -13.34
CA SER A 350 25.66 -33.98 -14.32
C SER A 350 24.51 -34.22 -15.30
N ALA A 351 24.83 -34.86 -16.43
CA ALA A 351 23.81 -35.31 -17.38
C ALA A 351 22.80 -36.26 -16.71
N ASP A 352 23.27 -37.08 -15.77
CA ASP A 352 22.44 -38.03 -15.01
C ASP A 352 21.44 -37.31 -14.11
N THR A 353 21.85 -36.26 -13.37
CA THR A 353 20.92 -35.46 -12.56
C THR A 353 19.88 -34.72 -13.42
N LEU A 354 20.27 -34.25 -14.61
CA LEU A 354 19.33 -33.62 -15.54
C LEU A 354 18.34 -34.64 -16.15
N ARG A 355 18.76 -35.90 -16.30
CA ARG A 355 17.90 -37.01 -16.73
C ARG A 355 16.95 -37.45 -15.61
N GLU A 356 17.45 -37.66 -14.40
CA GLU A 356 16.67 -38.00 -13.20
C GLU A 356 15.58 -36.95 -12.93
N LEU A 357 15.89 -35.66 -13.11
CA LEU A 357 14.90 -34.58 -13.01
C LEU A 357 13.82 -34.61 -14.11
N ARG A 358 14.14 -35.07 -15.32
CA ARG A 358 13.14 -35.27 -16.40
C ARG A 358 12.24 -36.47 -16.10
N GLU A 359 12.83 -37.60 -15.73
CA GLU A 359 12.10 -38.82 -15.35
C GLU A 359 11.12 -38.53 -14.19
N LEU A 360 11.54 -37.76 -13.16
CA LEU A 360 10.68 -37.29 -12.07
C LEU A 360 9.61 -36.25 -12.47
N GLN A 361 9.78 -35.54 -13.59
CA GLN A 361 8.73 -34.68 -14.16
C GLN A 361 7.70 -35.51 -14.94
N GLU A 362 8.15 -36.46 -15.75
CA GLU A 362 7.29 -37.37 -16.52
C GLU A 362 6.42 -38.24 -15.60
N GLU A 363 6.98 -38.78 -14.51
CA GLU A 363 6.21 -39.49 -13.47
C GLU A 363 5.14 -38.60 -12.82
N ARG A 364 5.46 -37.34 -12.54
CA ARG A 364 4.50 -36.38 -11.97
C ARG A 364 3.37 -36.04 -12.92
N GLU A 365 3.66 -35.80 -14.19
CA GLU A 365 2.63 -35.56 -15.20
C GLU A 365 1.76 -36.78 -15.42
N LYS A 366 2.34 -37.99 -15.44
CA LYS A 366 1.60 -39.24 -15.53
C LYS A 366 0.66 -39.41 -14.33
N ALA A 367 1.15 -39.22 -13.10
CA ALA A 367 0.33 -39.28 -11.89
C ALA A 367 -0.80 -38.22 -11.87
N GLN A 368 -0.57 -37.02 -12.42
CA GLN A 368 -1.62 -36.01 -12.59
C GLN A 368 -2.68 -36.43 -13.62
N ARG A 369 -2.28 -37.01 -14.76
CA ARG A 369 -3.21 -37.53 -15.77
C ARG A 369 -4.06 -38.67 -15.21
N GLU A 370 -3.45 -39.61 -14.49
CA GLU A 370 -4.15 -40.72 -13.82
C GLU A 370 -5.12 -40.23 -12.74
N ALA A 371 -4.75 -39.22 -11.94
CA ALA A 371 -5.64 -38.62 -10.95
C ALA A 371 -6.85 -37.89 -11.59
N VAL A 372 -6.65 -37.20 -12.72
CA VAL A 372 -7.73 -36.56 -13.49
C VAL A 372 -8.66 -37.60 -14.10
N GLU A 373 -8.14 -38.72 -14.61
CA GLU A 373 -8.97 -39.83 -15.08
C GLU A 373 -9.75 -40.51 -13.94
N ALA A 374 -9.13 -40.71 -12.77
CA ALA A 374 -9.81 -41.28 -11.60
C ALA A 374 -11.00 -40.41 -11.17
N ALA A 375 -10.79 -39.10 -11.00
CA ALA A 375 -11.85 -38.14 -10.67
C ALA A 375 -12.96 -38.11 -11.75
N ARG A 376 -12.61 -38.24 -13.03
CA ARG A 376 -13.58 -38.33 -14.14
C ARG A 376 -14.41 -39.62 -14.07
N ARG A 377 -13.83 -40.74 -13.65
CA ARG A 377 -14.55 -42.02 -13.45
C ARG A 377 -15.48 -41.95 -12.23
N GLU A 378 -15.06 -41.35 -11.13
CA GLU A 378 -15.91 -41.12 -9.95
C GLU A 378 -17.10 -40.18 -10.25
N ALA A 379 -16.89 -39.13 -11.04
CA ALA A 379 -17.97 -38.25 -11.50
C ALA A 379 -19.00 -38.99 -12.37
N LEU A 380 -18.56 -39.92 -13.23
CA LEU A 380 -19.46 -40.74 -14.03
C LEU A 380 -20.26 -41.73 -13.15
N VAL A 381 -19.64 -42.35 -12.15
CA VAL A 381 -20.32 -43.28 -11.22
C VAL A 381 -21.31 -42.57 -10.29
N THR A 382 -20.97 -41.37 -9.79
CA THR A 382 -21.90 -40.61 -8.94
C THR A 382 -23.10 -40.05 -9.70
N SER A 383 -22.97 -39.82 -11.01
CA SER A 383 -24.09 -39.36 -11.86
C SER A 383 -25.23 -40.38 -12.06
N SER A 384 -25.02 -41.67 -11.76
CA SER A 384 -26.04 -42.72 -11.95
C SER A 384 -26.88 -43.04 -10.71
N PHE A 385 -26.69 -42.36 -9.58
CA PHE A 385 -27.32 -42.68 -8.28
C PHE A 385 -28.01 -41.48 -7.58
N ALA A 386 -28.42 -40.46 -8.33
CA ALA A 386 -29.24 -39.36 -7.80
C ALA A 386 -30.75 -39.69 -7.89
N PRO A 387 -31.48 -39.82 -6.75
CA PRO A 387 -32.93 -40.01 -6.79
C PRO A 387 -33.67 -38.69 -7.10
N SER A 388 -34.70 -38.77 -7.93
CA SER A 388 -35.47 -37.61 -8.40
C SER A 388 -36.26 -36.93 -7.29
N ILE A 389 -35.83 -35.75 -6.82
CA ILE A 389 -36.67 -34.86 -6.01
C ILE A 389 -37.50 -34.01 -6.97
N VAL A 390 -38.80 -34.29 -7.04
CA VAL A 390 -39.77 -33.46 -7.77
C VAL A 390 -40.06 -32.21 -6.96
N VAL A 391 -39.67 -31.05 -7.48
CA VAL A 391 -40.15 -29.74 -7.02
C VAL A 391 -41.20 -29.27 -8.02
N GLU A 392 -42.45 -29.25 -7.59
CA GLU A 392 -43.59 -28.89 -8.43
C GLU A 392 -43.68 -27.37 -8.58
N VAL A 393 -43.43 -26.87 -9.80
CA VAL A 393 -43.69 -25.48 -10.19
C VAL A 393 -44.49 -25.47 -11.49
N ALA A 394 -45.76 -25.06 -11.38
CA ALA A 394 -46.74 -24.96 -12.45
C ALA A 394 -46.84 -23.52 -13.00
N PRO A 395 -47.36 -23.29 -14.24
CA PRO A 395 -46.49 -22.66 -15.25
C PRO A 395 -47.10 -21.48 -16.03
N GLN A 396 -46.26 -20.72 -16.75
CA GLN A 396 -46.45 -19.96 -18.03
C GLN A 396 -45.03 -19.63 -18.55
N ILE A 397 -44.44 -20.04 -19.70
CA ILE A 397 -44.87 -20.28 -21.10
C ILE A 397 -45.61 -19.05 -21.68
N ILE A 398 -45.23 -18.37 -22.76
CA ILE A 398 -44.67 -18.67 -24.12
C ILE A 398 -43.84 -17.42 -24.58
N LYS A 399 -42.77 -17.39 -25.40
CA LYS A 399 -41.77 -18.32 -26.03
C LYS A 399 -40.57 -17.47 -26.54
N VAL A 400 -39.47 -18.09 -27.01
CA VAL A 400 -38.61 -17.57 -28.12
C VAL A 400 -38.17 -18.74 -29.00
N ASP A 401 -38.57 -18.76 -30.26
CA ASP A 401 -38.06 -19.70 -31.28
C ASP A 401 -36.91 -19.05 -32.05
N ALA A 402 -35.88 -19.82 -32.40
CA ALA A 402 -34.75 -19.36 -33.20
C ALA A 402 -34.58 -20.30 -34.40
N GLU A 403 -34.68 -19.77 -35.63
CA GLU A 403 -34.53 -20.54 -36.86
C GLU A 403 -33.72 -19.79 -37.92
N ASN A 404 -32.98 -20.58 -38.71
CA ASN A 404 -32.55 -20.35 -40.10
C ASN A 404 -31.59 -19.17 -40.40
N PHE A 405 -30.32 -19.47 -40.14
CA PHE A 405 -29.21 -19.36 -41.11
C PHE A 405 -29.63 -19.24 -42.60
N ASP A 406 -29.24 -18.16 -43.29
CA ASP A 406 -28.56 -18.19 -44.60
C ASP A 406 -27.85 -16.83 -44.86
N SER A 407 -27.42 -16.56 -46.10
CA SER A 407 -26.22 -15.79 -46.40
C SER A 407 -26.32 -14.88 -47.64
N THR A 408 -25.25 -14.10 -47.87
CA THR A 408 -24.91 -13.29 -49.06
C THR A 408 -25.53 -11.89 -49.21
N LYS A 409 -24.70 -10.98 -49.74
CA LYS A 409 -25.03 -9.74 -50.50
C LYS A 409 -25.71 -8.57 -49.73
N ASN A 410 -25.66 -7.33 -50.23
CA ASN A 410 -24.61 -6.56 -50.96
C ASN A 410 -25.03 -5.07 -50.95
N GLU A 411 -24.09 -4.13 -51.11
CA GLU A 411 -24.34 -2.69 -51.36
C GLU A 411 -25.10 -1.93 -50.21
N ALA A 412 -24.82 -0.69 -49.82
CA ALA A 412 -24.39 0.57 -50.46
C ALA A 412 -25.56 1.51 -50.85
N ALA A 413 -25.41 2.82 -50.53
CA ALA A 413 -26.43 3.87 -50.58
C ALA A 413 -27.59 3.67 -49.55
N GLU A 414 -28.36 4.68 -49.13
CA GLU A 414 -28.33 6.13 -49.41
C GLU A 414 -28.92 6.93 -48.21
N LEU A 415 -28.63 8.23 -48.10
CA LEU A 415 -29.36 9.18 -47.24
C LEU A 415 -30.30 10.02 -48.11
N PRO A 416 -31.52 10.33 -47.66
CA PRO A 416 -31.90 11.74 -47.64
C PRO A 416 -32.84 12.22 -46.51
N GLU A 417 -32.63 13.50 -46.18
CA GLU A 417 -33.63 14.54 -45.83
C GLU A 417 -34.40 14.54 -44.49
N VAL A 418 -34.99 15.73 -44.24
CA VAL A 418 -35.42 16.27 -42.95
C VAL A 418 -36.80 16.89 -43.04
N GLN A 419 -37.68 16.53 -42.09
CA GLN A 419 -38.88 17.25 -41.67
C GLN A 419 -39.34 16.63 -40.33
N SER A 420 -39.94 17.30 -39.34
CA SER A 420 -39.91 18.70 -38.89
C SER A 420 -40.79 18.78 -37.62
N ALA A 421 -40.26 19.32 -36.51
CA ALA A 421 -40.91 19.92 -35.31
C ALA A 421 -42.44 19.69 -35.02
N PRO A 422 -42.87 19.49 -33.74
CA PRO A 422 -42.50 20.42 -32.66
C PRO A 422 -42.29 19.82 -31.25
N LYS A 423 -41.96 20.71 -30.30
CA LYS A 423 -41.79 20.43 -28.87
C LYS A 423 -43.12 20.12 -28.17
N ILE A 424 -43.06 19.35 -27.09
CA ILE A 424 -43.98 19.48 -25.93
C ILE A 424 -43.14 19.85 -24.70
N VAL A 425 -43.59 20.85 -23.94
CA VAL A 425 -43.01 21.32 -22.68
C VAL A 425 -44.16 21.69 -21.73
N VAL A 426 -44.32 20.92 -20.65
CA VAL A 426 -45.26 21.12 -19.52
C VAL A 426 -44.71 20.28 -18.34
N GLU A 427 -44.82 20.61 -17.05
CA GLU A 427 -44.58 21.85 -16.27
C GLU A 427 -44.53 21.42 -14.77
N PRO A 428 -43.97 22.23 -13.84
CA PRO A 428 -44.07 21.98 -12.39
C PRO A 428 -45.26 22.73 -11.73
N LYS A 429 -45.58 22.38 -10.46
CA LYS A 429 -46.60 22.97 -9.53
C LYS A 429 -48.08 22.57 -9.78
N ALA A 430 -49.00 22.59 -8.80
CA ALA A 430 -48.90 22.78 -7.33
C ALA A 430 -50.18 22.36 -6.53
N ALA A 431 -50.00 22.24 -5.19
CA ALA A 431 -50.99 22.54 -4.11
C ALA A 431 -52.19 21.57 -3.92
N PRO A 432 -52.95 21.66 -2.78
CA PRO A 432 -52.81 22.50 -1.59
C PRO A 432 -52.59 21.73 -0.25
N ALA A 433 -52.74 22.42 0.89
CA ALA A 433 -52.46 21.95 2.26
C ALA A 433 -53.74 21.90 3.15
N PRO A 434 -53.65 21.46 4.42
CA PRO A 434 -54.65 21.75 5.45
C PRO A 434 -54.30 23.00 6.29
N GLU A 435 -55.30 23.77 6.70
CA GLU A 435 -55.18 24.93 7.60
C GLU A 435 -55.66 24.61 9.03
N ILE A 436 -55.01 25.17 10.05
CA ILE A 436 -55.63 25.61 11.33
C ILE A 436 -54.90 26.89 11.80
N SER A 437 -55.67 27.87 12.29
CA SER A 437 -55.24 29.16 12.89
C SER A 437 -55.64 29.21 14.39
N THR A 438 -55.36 30.20 15.24
CA THR A 438 -55.16 31.67 15.12
C THR A 438 -54.21 32.26 16.18
N ASP A 439 -53.92 33.57 16.07
CA ASP A 439 -53.60 34.58 17.11
C ASP A 439 -52.79 34.19 18.36
N SER A 440 -51.66 34.83 18.66
CA SER A 440 -51.68 36.24 19.12
C SER A 440 -50.27 36.84 19.35
N ALA A 441 -50.22 38.19 19.42
CA ALA A 441 -49.11 39.05 19.83
C ALA A 441 -49.70 40.23 20.65
N PRO A 442 -48.96 41.20 21.25
CA PRO A 442 -47.51 41.54 21.21
C PRO A 442 -46.96 41.70 22.68
N PRO A 443 -45.98 42.57 23.08
CA PRO A 443 -45.07 43.46 22.33
C PRO A 443 -43.57 43.48 22.74
N VAL A 444 -42.82 44.25 21.95
CA VAL A 444 -41.38 44.55 22.04
C VAL A 444 -40.98 45.40 23.26
N LYS A 445 -39.76 45.17 23.78
CA LYS A 445 -38.93 46.23 24.41
C LYS A 445 -37.50 46.21 23.84
N LYS A 446 -36.84 47.39 23.75
CA LYS A 446 -35.51 47.60 23.15
C LYS A 446 -34.51 48.19 24.18
N LYS A 447 -33.29 47.62 24.24
CA LYS A 447 -32.00 48.23 24.69
C LYS A 447 -31.95 48.77 26.15
N PRO A 448 -30.77 48.90 26.80
CA PRO A 448 -29.59 49.69 26.40
C PRO A 448 -28.25 48.89 26.36
N PRO A 449 -27.09 49.51 26.03
CA PRO A 449 -25.81 48.80 25.87
C PRO A 449 -24.96 48.71 27.15
N ALA A 450 -23.87 47.95 27.09
CA ALA A 450 -22.93 47.71 28.19
C ALA A 450 -21.95 48.88 28.48
N PRO A 451 -21.49 49.03 29.74
CA PRO A 451 -20.26 49.71 30.08
C PRO A 451 -19.07 48.73 30.18
N ARG A 452 -17.86 49.29 30.23
CA ARG A 452 -16.56 48.60 30.38
C ARG A 452 -16.36 48.10 31.82
N TRP A 453 -15.53 47.07 31.99
CA TRP A 453 -14.16 47.19 32.54
C TRP A 453 -13.27 46.11 31.90
#